data_AF-A0A3M1XHC8-F1
#
_entry.id   AF-A0A3M1XHC8-F1
#
_cell.length_a   1.000
_cell.length_b   1.000
_cell.length_c   1.000
_cell.angle_alpha   90.00
_cell.angle_beta   90.00
_cell.angle_gamma   90.00
#
_symmetry.space_group_name_H-M   'P 1'
#
loop_
_entity.id
_entity.type
_entity.pdbx_description
1 polymer ?
#
loop_
_entity_poly.entity_id
_entity_poly.type
_entity_poly.pdbx_seq_one_letter_code
_entity_poly.pdbx_strand_id
1 'polypeptide(L)'
;RELFNVRGHFFNTYPERDEYRYNPWSRSYVNPNGDYYAQKHPDEDFAETFTVWLTPRSNWQRVYRHYPTALKKLRFTDRVVKELGVCPPLVEVDESWMLEPYTEVKLTVAQFMKAKPNRYYHKVTGYVDPDLKEMFRPQPQRCTRRELFSRFMRAEAFIKAHKQLLISRIAYWVSVDSVVVFDLLDKLITRARALNLWLEKAQEEKKLIELTTYVAALCTRYKNTGQYLA
;
A
#
# COMPACT_ATOMS: atom_id res chain seq x y z
N ARG A 1 16.62 -14.80 -18.05
CA ARG A 1 15.94 -15.93 -17.34
C ARG A 1 16.50 -16.13 -15.93
N GLU A 2 17.81 -16.31 -15.77
CA GLU A 2 18.43 -16.50 -14.44
C GLU A 2 18.17 -15.37 -13.45
N LEU A 3 18.32 -14.11 -13.89
CA LEU A 3 18.19 -12.93 -13.02
C LEU A 3 16.81 -12.81 -12.34
N PHE A 4 15.75 -13.24 -13.03
CA PHE A 4 14.36 -13.27 -12.54
C PHE A 4 13.92 -14.68 -12.10
N ASN A 5 14.87 -15.62 -11.98
CA ASN A 5 14.63 -17.01 -11.57
C ASN A 5 13.49 -17.70 -12.37
N VAL A 6 13.42 -17.44 -13.68
CA VAL A 6 12.45 -18.10 -14.58
C VAL A 6 12.87 -19.57 -14.73
N ARG A 7 12.03 -20.50 -14.26
CA ARG A 7 12.23 -21.95 -14.37
C ARG A 7 11.24 -22.55 -15.36
N GLY A 8 11.65 -23.54 -16.14
CA GLY A 8 10.75 -24.24 -17.06
C GLY A 8 10.08 -23.31 -18.08
N HIS A 9 8.83 -23.67 -18.45
CA HIS A 9 8.01 -22.90 -19.38
C HIS A 9 7.33 -21.73 -18.65
N PHE A 10 7.63 -20.50 -19.06
CA PHE A 10 7.24 -19.27 -18.37
C PHE A 10 5.71 -19.13 -18.15
N PHE A 11 4.91 -19.53 -19.13
CA PHE A 11 3.45 -19.46 -19.01
C PHE A 11 2.86 -20.57 -18.12
N ASN A 12 3.64 -21.60 -17.80
CA ASN A 12 3.21 -22.73 -16.99
C ASN A 12 3.66 -22.59 -15.52
N THR A 13 4.36 -21.50 -15.18
CA THR A 13 4.83 -21.23 -13.81
C THR A 13 3.90 -20.33 -13.00
N TYR A 14 2.83 -19.81 -13.61
CA TYR A 14 1.82 -19.07 -12.87
C TYR A 14 1.12 -19.98 -11.85
N PRO A 15 0.97 -19.53 -10.59
CA PRO A 15 0.20 -20.28 -9.60
C PRO A 15 -1.26 -20.43 -10.06
N GLU A 16 -1.85 -21.61 -9.88
CA GLU A 16 -3.26 -21.87 -10.24
C GLU A 16 -4.25 -20.98 -9.48
N ARG A 17 -3.85 -20.47 -8.31
CA ARG A 17 -4.64 -19.58 -7.46
C ARG A 17 -3.86 -18.31 -7.19
N ASP A 18 -4.58 -17.23 -6.86
CA ASP A 18 -3.97 -15.96 -6.46
C ASP A 18 -3.42 -15.97 -5.01
N GLU A 19 -2.79 -17.08 -4.63
CA GLU A 19 -2.19 -17.31 -3.32
C GLU A 19 -0.71 -17.58 -3.52
N TYR A 20 0.14 -16.83 -2.81
CA TYR A 20 1.59 -17.04 -2.86
C TYR A 20 2.20 -16.86 -1.46
N ARG A 21 3.21 -17.67 -1.16
CA ARG A 21 4.03 -17.52 0.05
C ARG A 21 5.16 -16.55 -0.25
N TYR A 22 5.24 -15.47 0.50
CA TYR A 22 6.32 -14.49 0.39
C TYR A 22 7.25 -14.56 1.60
N ASN A 23 8.52 -14.21 1.36
CA ASN A 23 9.48 -13.99 2.42
C ASN A 23 9.66 -12.48 2.64
N PRO A 24 9.20 -11.93 3.78
CA PRO A 24 9.26 -10.49 4.03
C PRO A 24 10.70 -9.95 4.18
N TRP A 25 11.66 -10.83 4.47
CA TRP A 25 13.07 -10.47 4.65
C TRP A 25 13.90 -10.64 3.36
N SER A 26 13.27 -11.07 2.27
CA SER A 26 13.97 -11.22 0.99
C SER A 26 14.44 -9.86 0.48
N ARG A 27 15.73 -9.79 0.13
CA ARG A 27 16.35 -8.62 -0.50
C ARG A 27 16.46 -8.75 -2.02
N SER A 28 15.80 -9.75 -2.58
CA SER A 28 15.87 -10.08 -4.01
C SER A 28 14.83 -9.40 -4.86
N TYR A 29 13.83 -8.76 -4.25
CA TYR A 29 12.67 -8.19 -4.93
C TYR A 29 12.51 -6.73 -4.56
N VAL A 30 11.95 -5.95 -5.48
CA VAL A 30 11.40 -4.64 -5.15
C VAL A 30 10.07 -4.81 -4.41
N ASN A 31 9.68 -3.82 -3.61
CA ASN A 31 8.39 -3.86 -2.91
C ASN A 31 7.88 -2.44 -2.63
N PRO A 32 7.47 -1.69 -3.67
CA PRO A 32 7.04 -0.30 -3.52
C PRO A 32 5.77 -0.16 -2.66
N ASN A 33 4.87 -1.15 -2.73
CA ASN A 33 3.55 -1.11 -2.07
C ASN A 33 3.50 -1.84 -0.73
N GLY A 34 4.49 -2.69 -0.42
CA GLY A 34 4.53 -3.46 0.83
C GLY A 34 3.74 -4.77 0.79
N ASP A 35 3.20 -5.16 -0.36
CA ASP A 35 2.35 -6.34 -0.57
C ASP A 35 3.13 -7.60 -0.96
N TYR A 36 4.41 -7.48 -1.30
CA TYR A 36 5.29 -8.56 -1.75
C TYR A 36 4.91 -9.18 -3.11
N TYR A 37 4.15 -8.46 -3.92
CA TYR A 37 3.62 -8.95 -5.18
C TYR A 37 4.69 -9.43 -6.16
N ALA A 38 5.86 -8.78 -6.17
CA ALA A 38 7.03 -9.19 -6.96
C ALA A 38 7.52 -10.63 -6.66
N GLN A 39 7.12 -11.25 -5.54
CA GLN A 39 7.50 -12.63 -5.20
C GLN A 39 6.54 -13.68 -5.78
N LYS A 40 5.41 -13.27 -6.36
CA LYS A 40 4.35 -14.17 -6.85
C LYS A 40 4.80 -14.97 -8.06
N HIS A 41 5.38 -14.30 -9.06
CA HIS A 41 5.79 -14.92 -10.33
C HIS A 41 6.93 -14.10 -10.95
N PRO A 42 7.85 -14.70 -11.74
CA PRO A 42 8.92 -13.97 -12.41
C PRO A 42 8.45 -12.80 -13.30
N ASP A 43 7.24 -12.87 -13.84
CA ASP A 43 6.65 -11.76 -14.60
C ASP A 43 6.29 -10.58 -13.70
N GLU A 44 5.66 -10.84 -12.55
CA GLU A 44 5.32 -9.79 -11.57
C GLU A 44 6.59 -9.17 -10.97
N ASP A 45 7.65 -9.96 -10.77
CA ASP A 45 8.98 -9.49 -10.36
C ASP A 45 9.56 -8.49 -11.38
N PHE A 46 9.44 -8.80 -12.68
CA PHE A 46 9.85 -7.90 -13.74
C PHE A 46 8.95 -6.66 -13.81
N ALA A 47 7.62 -6.81 -13.76
CA ALA A 47 6.66 -5.72 -13.83
C ALA A 47 6.83 -4.71 -12.68
N GLU A 48 7.00 -5.19 -11.46
CA GLU A 48 7.28 -4.34 -10.29
C GLU A 48 8.65 -3.65 -10.41
N THR A 49 9.68 -4.38 -10.86
CA THR A 49 11.01 -3.80 -11.11
C THR A 49 10.93 -2.68 -12.15
N PHE A 50 10.21 -2.92 -13.25
CA PHE A 50 9.99 -1.95 -14.32
C PHE A 50 9.23 -0.73 -13.81
N THR A 51 8.19 -0.93 -13.00
CA THR A 51 7.41 0.13 -12.37
C THR A 51 8.29 1.03 -11.50
N VAL A 52 9.13 0.44 -10.64
CA VAL A 52 10.06 1.19 -9.78
C VAL A 52 11.08 1.99 -10.60
N TRP A 53 11.59 1.41 -11.69
CA TRP A 53 12.51 2.09 -12.60
C TRP A 53 11.82 3.25 -13.35
N LEU A 54 10.62 3.03 -13.88
CA LEU A 54 9.84 4.01 -14.64
C LEU A 54 9.33 5.17 -13.77
N THR A 55 9.08 4.92 -12.48
CA THR A 55 8.52 5.91 -11.55
C THR A 55 9.48 7.12 -11.39
N PRO A 56 9.04 8.34 -11.77
CA PRO A 56 9.88 9.53 -11.65
C PRO A 56 10.31 9.79 -10.20
N ARG A 57 11.56 10.22 -10.02
CA ARG A 57 12.15 10.56 -8.70
C ARG A 57 12.13 9.41 -7.68
N SER A 58 12.00 8.15 -8.12
CA SER A 58 12.01 6.99 -7.21
C SER A 58 13.35 6.81 -6.47
N ASN A 59 14.44 7.42 -6.96
CA ASN A 59 15.79 7.33 -6.39
C ASN A 59 16.19 5.87 -6.10
N TRP A 60 15.76 4.95 -6.97
CA TRP A 60 15.81 3.50 -6.75
C TRP A 60 17.23 3.01 -6.43
N GLN A 61 18.26 3.63 -7.01
CA GLN A 61 19.66 3.32 -6.71
C GLN A 61 20.01 3.50 -5.24
N ARG A 62 19.50 4.56 -4.61
CA ARG A 62 19.72 4.86 -3.19
C ARG A 62 18.81 4.01 -2.30
N VAL A 63 17.55 3.86 -2.69
CA VAL A 63 16.54 3.10 -1.93
C VAL A 63 16.95 1.63 -1.81
N TYR A 64 17.32 1.01 -2.94
CA TYR A 64 17.66 -0.42 -3.02
C TYR A 64 19.16 -0.72 -2.88
N ARG A 65 19.98 0.24 -2.41
CA ARG A 65 21.45 0.05 -2.30
C ARG A 65 21.90 -1.15 -1.47
N HIS A 66 21.09 -1.54 -0.49
CA HIS A 66 21.34 -2.67 0.42
C HIS A 66 20.63 -3.96 -0.02
N TYR A 67 20.00 -3.94 -1.20
CA TYR A 67 19.22 -5.03 -1.78
C TYR A 67 19.90 -5.49 -3.08
N PRO A 68 21.01 -6.24 -2.98
CA PRO A 68 21.94 -6.42 -4.10
C PRO A 68 21.27 -7.06 -5.32
N THR A 69 20.41 -8.04 -5.12
CA THR A 69 19.73 -8.75 -6.22
C THR A 69 18.62 -7.89 -6.84
N ALA A 70 17.80 -7.19 -6.04
CA ALA A 70 16.82 -6.25 -6.56
C ALA A 70 17.49 -5.10 -7.34
N LEU A 71 18.62 -4.58 -6.83
CA LEU A 71 19.39 -3.54 -7.50
C LEU A 71 20.01 -4.03 -8.82
N LYS A 72 20.46 -5.29 -8.90
CA LYS A 72 20.91 -5.90 -10.16
C LYS A 72 19.78 -5.95 -11.18
N LYS A 73 18.56 -6.32 -10.78
CA LYS A 73 17.36 -6.31 -11.64
C LYS A 73 17.05 -4.90 -12.16
N LEU A 74 17.06 -3.91 -11.27
CA LEU A 74 16.83 -2.50 -11.66
C LEU A 74 17.89 -1.98 -12.67
N ARG A 75 19.17 -2.30 -12.44
CA ARG A 75 20.25 -1.95 -13.39
C ARG A 75 20.11 -2.69 -14.72
N PHE A 76 19.67 -3.95 -14.67
CA PHE A 76 19.38 -4.73 -15.88
C PHE A 76 18.28 -4.06 -16.69
N THR A 77 17.15 -3.71 -16.07
CA THR A 77 16.03 -3.01 -16.72
C THR A 77 16.48 -1.68 -17.31
N ASP A 78 17.24 -0.87 -16.56
CA ASP A 78 17.77 0.42 -17.04
C ASP A 78 18.61 0.27 -18.31
N ARG A 79 19.49 -0.73 -18.36
CA ARG A 79 20.32 -1.03 -19.54
C ARG A 79 19.46 -1.48 -20.72
N VAL A 80 18.55 -2.43 -20.51
CA VAL A 80 17.71 -3.00 -21.57
C VAL A 80 16.84 -1.92 -22.21
N VAL A 81 16.21 -1.05 -21.40
CA VAL A 81 15.36 0.01 -21.93
C VAL A 81 16.18 1.07 -22.67
N LYS A 82 17.40 1.39 -22.23
CA LYS A 82 18.29 2.30 -22.97
C LYS A 82 18.76 1.71 -24.29
N GLU A 83 19.02 0.41 -24.34
CA GLU A 83 19.50 -0.28 -25.54
C GLU A 83 18.38 -0.48 -26.57
N LEU A 84 17.22 -0.97 -26.13
CA LEU A 84 16.12 -1.35 -27.03
C LEU A 84 15.04 -0.28 -27.19
N GLY A 85 14.94 0.69 -26.28
CA GLY A 85 13.87 1.70 -26.30
C GLY A 85 13.94 2.68 -27.47
N VAL A 86 15.08 2.75 -28.17
CA VAL A 86 15.25 3.54 -29.40
C VAL A 86 15.05 2.70 -30.66
N CYS A 87 14.97 1.37 -30.54
CA CYS A 87 14.77 0.49 -31.67
C CYS A 87 13.28 0.44 -32.03
N PRO A 88 12.93 0.45 -33.32
CA PRO A 88 11.57 0.14 -33.73
C PRO A 88 11.21 -1.30 -33.33
N PRO A 89 9.92 -1.59 -33.07
CA PRO A 89 9.48 -2.95 -32.79
C PRO A 89 9.79 -3.86 -33.98
N LEU A 90 10.31 -5.06 -33.71
CA LEU A 90 10.66 -6.04 -34.75
C LEU A 90 9.43 -6.65 -35.44
N VAL A 91 8.27 -6.58 -34.79
CA VAL A 91 7.00 -7.12 -35.27
C VAL A 91 6.03 -5.96 -35.31
N GLU A 92 5.44 -5.72 -36.49
CA GLU A 92 4.38 -4.74 -36.63
C GLU A 92 3.14 -5.20 -35.86
N VAL A 93 2.38 -4.22 -35.35
CA VAL A 93 1.12 -4.51 -34.67
C VAL A 93 0.13 -5.01 -35.70
N ASP A 94 -0.22 -6.28 -35.62
CA ASP A 94 -1.28 -6.86 -36.42
C ASP A 94 -2.62 -6.57 -35.73
N GLU A 95 -3.38 -5.63 -36.29
CA GLU A 95 -4.69 -5.21 -35.76
C GLU A 95 -5.70 -6.36 -35.70
N SER A 96 -5.50 -7.45 -36.46
CA SER A 96 -6.38 -8.62 -36.41
C SER A 96 -6.32 -9.40 -35.08
N TRP A 97 -5.26 -9.20 -34.29
CA TRP A 97 -5.14 -9.76 -32.93
C TRP A 97 -5.86 -8.92 -31.88
N MET A 98 -6.40 -7.75 -32.24
CA MET A 98 -7.19 -6.91 -31.33
C MET A 98 -8.57 -7.54 -31.13
N LEU A 99 -8.70 -8.37 -30.10
CA LEU A 99 -9.97 -9.05 -29.77
C LEU A 99 -11.06 -8.08 -29.31
N GLU A 100 -10.71 -7.07 -28.49
CA GLU A 100 -11.64 -6.07 -27.98
C GLU A 100 -10.90 -4.74 -27.77
N PRO A 101 -11.35 -3.62 -28.38
CA PRO A 101 -10.76 -2.32 -28.15
C PRO A 101 -11.02 -1.84 -26.72
N TYR A 102 -10.01 -1.23 -26.08
CA TYR A 102 -10.18 -0.68 -24.72
C TYR A 102 -11.28 0.40 -24.65
N THR A 103 -11.56 1.09 -25.75
CA THR A 103 -12.63 2.09 -25.88
C THR A 103 -14.03 1.50 -25.75
N GLU A 104 -14.18 0.20 -26.00
CA GLU A 104 -15.45 -0.52 -25.91
C GLU A 104 -15.71 -1.09 -24.51
N VAL A 105 -14.68 -1.17 -23.66
CA VAL A 105 -14.77 -1.66 -22.29
C VAL A 105 -15.53 -0.65 -21.41
N LYS A 106 -16.85 -0.83 -21.31
CA LYS A 106 -17.75 -0.05 -20.43
C LYS A 106 -17.87 -0.63 -19.03
N LEU A 107 -17.33 -1.82 -18.82
CA LEU A 107 -17.43 -2.55 -17.56
C LEU A 107 -16.58 -1.87 -16.49
N THR A 108 -17.22 -1.41 -15.42
CA THR A 108 -16.50 -0.90 -14.25
C THR A 108 -15.81 -2.06 -13.52
N VAL A 109 -14.70 -1.77 -12.83
CA VAL A 109 -14.00 -2.76 -11.97
C VAL A 109 -14.95 -3.41 -10.97
N ALA A 110 -15.91 -2.65 -10.44
CA ALA A 110 -16.92 -3.16 -9.51
C ALA A 110 -17.83 -4.21 -10.17
N GLN A 111 -18.29 -3.96 -11.40
CA GLN A 111 -19.10 -4.92 -12.17
C GLN A 111 -18.28 -6.16 -12.52
N PHE A 112 -17.02 -5.98 -12.97
CA PHE A 112 -16.11 -7.08 -13.28
C PHE A 112 -15.87 -8.01 -12.08
N MET A 113 -15.56 -7.43 -10.92
CA MET A 113 -15.33 -8.16 -9.67
C MET A 113 -16.62 -8.69 -9.03
N LYS A 114 -17.80 -8.45 -9.65
CA LYS A 114 -19.13 -8.73 -9.06
C LYS A 114 -19.25 -8.18 -7.63
N ALA A 115 -18.63 -7.03 -7.41
CA ALA A 115 -18.55 -6.39 -6.10
C ALA A 115 -19.94 -5.99 -5.63
N LYS A 116 -20.40 -6.54 -4.51
CA LYS A 116 -21.63 -6.09 -3.85
C LYS A 116 -21.33 -4.80 -3.09
N PRO A 117 -21.93 -3.64 -3.43
CA PRO A 117 -21.64 -2.36 -2.77
C PRO A 117 -21.74 -2.42 -1.25
N ASN A 118 -22.70 -3.18 -0.71
CA ASN A 118 -22.88 -3.42 0.74
C ASN A 118 -21.62 -3.91 1.45
N ARG A 119 -20.77 -4.72 0.80
CA ARG A 119 -19.51 -5.20 1.37
C ARG A 119 -18.44 -4.10 1.44
N TYR A 120 -18.55 -3.08 0.59
CA TYR A 120 -17.62 -1.97 0.53
C TYR A 120 -18.15 -0.73 1.25
N TYR A 121 -19.46 -0.57 1.46
CA TYR A 121 -20.01 0.57 2.21
C TYR A 121 -19.39 0.70 3.60
N HIS A 122 -19.24 -0.39 4.36
CA HIS A 122 -18.55 -0.38 5.66
C HIS A 122 -17.05 0.00 5.57
N LYS A 123 -16.40 -0.23 4.42
CA LYS A 123 -15.01 0.17 4.14
C LYS A 123 -14.92 1.57 3.50
N VAL A 124 -15.98 2.09 2.91
CA VAL A 124 -16.04 3.39 2.20
C VAL A 124 -16.55 4.47 3.14
N THR A 125 -17.37 4.15 4.14
CA THR A 125 -17.87 5.12 5.09
C THR A 125 -16.71 5.76 5.84
N GLY A 126 -16.70 7.09 5.85
CA GLY A 126 -15.91 7.91 6.76
C GLY A 126 -16.48 7.84 8.16
N TYR A 127 -16.84 6.65 8.64
CA TYR A 127 -17.49 6.49 9.94
C TYR A 127 -16.56 6.87 11.10
N VAL A 128 -15.26 6.73 10.87
CA VAL A 128 -14.19 7.23 11.75
C VAL A 128 -13.87 8.71 11.53
N ASP A 129 -14.39 9.34 10.48
CA ASP A 129 -14.03 10.72 10.12
C ASP A 129 -14.47 11.74 11.17
N PRO A 130 -15.68 11.67 11.77
CA PRO A 130 -16.06 12.57 12.86
C PRO A 130 -15.07 12.47 14.02
N ASP A 131 -14.78 11.27 14.49
CA ASP A 131 -13.86 11.03 15.61
C ASP A 131 -12.43 11.46 15.27
N LEU A 132 -11.97 11.23 14.04
CA LEU A 132 -10.67 11.70 13.56
C LEU A 132 -10.58 13.22 13.50
N LYS A 133 -11.66 13.91 13.10
CA LYS A 133 -11.73 15.38 13.08
C LYS A 133 -11.84 15.99 14.47
N GLU A 134 -12.34 15.24 15.45
CA GLU A 134 -12.34 15.63 16.86
C GLU A 134 -10.96 15.39 17.50
N MET A 135 -10.36 14.23 17.26
CA MET A 135 -9.06 13.86 17.81
C MET A 135 -7.90 14.65 17.17
N PHE A 136 -7.97 15.00 15.89
CA PHE A 136 -6.94 15.76 15.19
C PHE A 136 -7.48 17.10 14.69
N ARG A 137 -6.62 17.90 14.04
CA ARG A 137 -6.99 19.21 13.51
C ARG A 137 -6.73 19.33 12.00
N PRO A 138 -7.46 20.18 11.27
CA PRO A 138 -7.10 20.56 9.91
C PRO A 138 -5.71 21.21 9.84
N GLN A 139 -5.13 21.21 8.65
CA GLN A 139 -3.84 21.86 8.40
C GLN A 139 -3.83 23.33 8.87
N PRO A 140 -2.85 23.74 9.69
CA PRO A 140 -2.64 25.14 10.04
C PRO A 140 -2.42 26.02 8.79
N GLN A 141 -3.25 27.05 8.60
CA GLN A 141 -3.23 27.90 7.40
C GLN A 141 -2.26 29.09 7.50
N ARG A 142 -1.91 29.54 8.71
CA ARG A 142 -1.05 30.72 8.95
C ARG A 142 0.36 30.33 9.42
N CYS A 143 1.00 29.40 8.72
CA CYS A 143 2.37 28.97 9.03
C CYS A 143 3.19 28.85 7.74
N THR A 144 4.45 29.27 7.79
CA THR A 144 5.41 28.93 6.73
C THR A 144 5.61 27.41 6.69
N ARG A 145 6.08 26.88 5.55
CA ARG A 145 6.36 25.44 5.41
C ARG A 145 7.35 24.94 6.49
N ARG A 146 8.36 25.74 6.84
CA ARG A 146 9.35 25.38 7.87
C ARG A 146 8.72 25.31 9.26
N GLU A 147 7.93 26.31 9.63
CA GLU A 147 7.22 26.33 10.92
C GLU A 147 6.25 25.17 11.04
N LEU A 148 5.50 24.89 9.96
CA LEU A 148 4.54 23.80 9.91
C LEU A 148 5.20 22.46 10.26
N PHE A 149 6.30 22.08 9.60
CA PHE A 149 6.99 20.81 9.89
C PHE A 149 7.82 20.83 11.17
N SER A 150 8.17 22.00 11.71
CA SER A 150 8.87 22.10 12.99
C SER A 150 7.95 21.78 14.17
N ARG A 151 6.76 22.40 14.20
CA ARG A 151 5.79 22.34 15.32
C ARG A 151 4.73 21.26 15.14
N PHE A 152 4.35 20.97 13.91
CA PHE A 152 3.27 20.04 13.59
C PHE A 152 3.82 18.81 12.87
N MET A 153 3.03 17.75 12.93
CA MET A 153 3.22 16.57 12.10
C MET A 153 1.86 16.14 11.54
N ARG A 154 1.90 15.37 10.46
CA ARG A 154 0.67 14.85 9.86
C ARG A 154 0.13 13.69 10.68
N ALA A 155 -1.19 13.63 10.84
CA ALA A 155 -1.85 12.59 11.62
C ALA A 155 -1.59 11.19 11.05
N GLU A 156 -1.56 11.02 9.71
CA GLU A 156 -1.27 9.71 9.12
C GLU A 156 0.16 9.23 9.42
N ALA A 157 1.12 10.15 9.51
CA ALA A 157 2.50 9.82 9.84
C ALA A 157 2.64 9.42 11.31
N PHE A 158 1.94 10.12 12.19
CA PHE A 158 1.85 9.80 13.62
C PHE A 158 1.24 8.42 13.86
N ILE A 159 0.05 8.13 13.29
CA ILE A 159 -0.60 6.83 13.45
C ILE A 159 0.28 5.72 12.86
N LYS A 160 0.91 5.95 11.71
CA LYS A 160 1.81 4.96 11.08
C LYS A 160 3.05 4.66 11.93
N ALA A 161 3.61 5.66 12.61
CA ALA A 161 4.77 5.48 13.49
C ALA A 161 4.45 4.59 14.70
N HIS A 162 3.25 4.74 15.27
CA HIS A 162 2.80 3.97 16.44
C HIS A 162 2.05 2.68 16.09
N LYS A 163 1.75 2.43 14.80
CA LYS A 163 0.93 1.31 14.32
C LYS A 163 1.35 -0.04 14.90
N GLN A 164 2.63 -0.40 14.79
CA GLN A 164 3.12 -1.73 15.22
C GLN A 164 2.99 -1.93 16.73
N LEU A 165 3.31 -0.88 17.51
CA LEU A 165 3.15 -0.91 18.96
C LEU A 165 1.67 -1.08 19.34
N LEU A 166 0.78 -0.31 18.72
CA LEU A 166 -0.66 -0.37 18.99
C LEU A 166 -1.27 -1.73 18.63
N ILE A 167 -0.91 -2.32 17.48
CA ILE A 167 -1.37 -3.66 17.10
C ILE A 167 -1.04 -4.67 18.19
N SER A 168 0.24 -4.74 18.59
CA SER A 168 0.70 -5.72 19.57
C SER A 168 0.02 -5.55 20.94
N ARG A 169 -0.11 -4.31 21.42
CA ARG A 169 -0.67 -4.02 22.74
C ARG A 169 -2.18 -4.19 22.77
N ILE A 170 -2.90 -3.67 21.79
CA ILE A 170 -4.36 -3.70 21.76
C ILE A 170 -4.86 -5.13 21.50
N ALA A 171 -4.26 -5.85 20.56
CA ALA A 171 -4.62 -7.24 20.29
C ALA A 171 -4.50 -8.11 21.56
N TYR A 172 -3.43 -7.90 22.34
CA TYR A 172 -3.22 -8.58 23.61
C TYR A 172 -4.29 -8.21 24.66
N TRP A 173 -4.46 -6.92 24.96
CA TRP A 173 -5.34 -6.48 26.06
C TRP A 173 -6.83 -6.62 25.76
N VAL A 174 -7.25 -6.42 24.50
CA VAL A 174 -8.65 -6.56 24.09
C VAL A 174 -8.98 -8.02 23.72
N SER A 175 -7.95 -8.85 23.51
CA SER A 175 -8.11 -10.25 23.09
C SER A 175 -8.92 -10.33 21.77
N VAL A 176 -8.38 -9.69 20.74
CA VAL A 176 -8.85 -9.71 19.35
C VAL A 176 -7.70 -10.05 18.42
N ASP A 177 -8.00 -10.58 17.23
CA ASP A 177 -6.97 -10.88 16.23
C ASP A 177 -6.19 -9.60 15.85
N SER A 178 -4.87 -9.72 15.75
CA SER A 178 -3.99 -8.64 15.29
C SER A 178 -4.40 -8.06 13.93
N VAL A 179 -4.99 -8.87 13.05
CA VAL A 179 -5.49 -8.45 11.73
C VAL A 179 -6.64 -7.46 11.86
N VAL A 180 -7.52 -7.65 12.85
CA VAL A 180 -8.65 -6.74 13.12
C VAL A 180 -8.13 -5.36 13.50
N VAL A 181 -7.15 -5.30 14.41
CA VAL A 181 -6.52 -4.04 14.83
C VAL A 181 -5.74 -3.40 13.68
N PHE A 182 -5.02 -4.23 12.90
CA PHE A 182 -4.28 -3.78 11.72
C PHE A 182 -5.19 -3.10 10.71
N ASP A 183 -6.31 -3.72 10.36
CA ASP A 183 -7.28 -3.22 9.37
C ASP A 183 -7.90 -1.90 9.83
N LEU A 184 -8.25 -1.79 11.12
CA LEU A 184 -8.77 -0.55 11.69
C LEU A 184 -7.72 0.57 11.62
N LEU A 185 -6.48 0.31 12.03
CA LEU A 185 -5.41 1.31 11.97
C LEU A 185 -5.08 1.73 10.53
N ASP A 186 -5.12 0.81 9.57
CA ASP A 186 -4.92 1.16 8.15
C ASP A 186 -6.04 2.04 7.60
N LYS A 187 -7.28 1.78 8.04
CA LYS A 187 -8.41 2.65 7.75
C LYS A 187 -8.19 4.04 8.35
N LEU A 188 -7.78 4.15 9.61
CA LEU A 188 -7.49 5.44 10.26
C LEU A 188 -6.38 6.22 9.54
N ILE A 189 -5.28 5.56 9.15
CA ILE A 189 -4.18 6.15 8.38
C ILE A 189 -4.70 6.69 7.04
N THR A 190 -5.47 5.89 6.32
CA THR A 190 -6.02 6.25 5.01
C THR A 190 -6.96 7.45 5.11
N ARG A 191 -7.85 7.48 6.12
CA ARG A 191 -8.78 8.59 6.34
C ARG A 191 -8.10 9.84 6.86
N ALA A 192 -7.14 9.73 7.77
CA ALA A 192 -6.36 10.87 8.26
C ALA A 192 -5.62 11.59 7.13
N ARG A 193 -5.05 10.82 6.19
CA ARG A 193 -4.45 11.37 4.97
C ARG A 193 -5.48 12.05 4.08
N ALA A 194 -6.62 11.39 3.81
CA ALA A 194 -7.66 11.92 2.94
C ALA A 194 -8.28 13.23 3.47
N LEU A 195 -8.40 13.36 4.79
CA LEU A 195 -8.90 14.55 5.48
C LEU A 195 -7.84 15.64 5.70
N ASN A 196 -6.57 15.39 5.33
CA ASN A 196 -5.43 16.27 5.57
C ASN A 196 -5.36 16.73 7.04
N LEU A 197 -5.34 15.77 7.96
CA LEU A 197 -5.32 16.00 9.41
C LEU A 197 -3.90 16.09 9.97
N TRP A 198 -3.74 16.90 11.01
CA TRP A 198 -2.49 17.27 11.65
C TRP A 198 -2.61 17.25 13.17
N LEU A 199 -1.46 17.22 13.85
CA LEU A 199 -1.34 17.43 15.29
C LEU A 199 -0.07 18.23 15.62
N GLU A 200 -0.07 18.84 16.80
CA GLU A 200 1.11 19.46 17.38
C GLU A 200 2.01 18.41 18.00
N LYS A 201 3.32 18.46 17.70
CA LYS A 201 4.28 17.50 18.25
C LYS A 201 4.36 17.56 19.78
N ALA A 202 4.12 18.74 20.36
CA ALA A 202 4.05 18.90 21.81
C ALA A 202 2.88 18.13 22.47
N GLN A 203 1.87 17.72 21.69
CA GLN A 203 0.72 16.95 22.17
C GLN A 203 0.83 15.46 21.82
N GLU A 204 1.99 14.98 21.35
CA GLU A 204 2.15 13.62 20.85
C GLU A 204 1.71 12.55 21.86
N GLU A 205 2.15 12.66 23.11
CA GLU A 205 1.80 11.71 24.18
C GLU A 205 0.30 11.71 24.46
N LYS A 206 -0.31 12.88 24.60
CA LYS A 206 -1.76 13.02 24.82
C LYS A 206 -2.55 12.39 23.66
N LYS A 207 -2.14 12.66 22.42
CA LYS A 207 -2.80 12.10 21.23
C LYS A 207 -2.57 10.60 21.10
N LEU A 208 -1.46 10.06 21.60
CA LEU A 208 -1.24 8.62 21.65
C LEU A 208 -2.20 7.94 22.61
N ILE A 209 -2.45 8.53 23.78
CA ILE A 209 -3.42 8.01 24.75
C ILE A 209 -4.84 8.06 24.18
N GLU A 210 -5.25 9.18 23.58
CA GLU A 210 -6.55 9.32 22.91
C GLU A 210 -6.73 8.26 21.82
N LEU A 211 -5.75 8.11 20.92
CA LEU A 211 -5.77 7.13 19.84
C LEU A 211 -5.85 5.69 20.36
N THR A 212 -5.04 5.36 21.37
CA THR A 212 -5.01 4.01 21.96
C THR A 212 -6.36 3.67 22.57
N THR A 213 -6.95 4.60 23.32
CA THR A 213 -8.25 4.44 23.98
C THR A 213 -9.36 4.26 22.95
N TYR A 214 -9.37 5.10 21.90
CA TYR A 214 -10.34 5.02 20.81
C TYR A 214 -10.28 3.69 20.06
N VAL A 215 -9.08 3.26 19.65
CA VAL A 215 -8.89 2.00 18.92
C VAL A 215 -9.27 0.80 19.81
N ALA A 216 -8.88 0.80 21.08
CA ALA A 216 -9.25 -0.26 22.02
C ALA A 216 -10.77 -0.35 22.22
N ALA A 217 -11.46 0.78 22.35
CA ALA A 217 -12.92 0.82 22.46
C ALA A 217 -13.62 0.25 21.22
N LEU A 218 -13.18 0.66 20.01
CA LEU A 218 -13.71 0.13 18.76
C LEU A 218 -13.45 -1.37 18.59
N CYS A 219 -12.24 -1.85 18.92
CA CYS A 219 -11.91 -3.27 18.89
C CYS A 219 -12.74 -4.08 19.90
N THR A 220 -12.98 -3.54 21.10
CA THR A 220 -13.81 -4.18 22.12
C THR A 220 -15.24 -4.33 21.63
N ARG A 221 -15.76 -3.29 20.99
CA ARG A 221 -17.09 -3.34 20.35
C ARG A 221 -17.15 -4.37 19.24
N TYR A 222 -16.17 -4.35 18.33
CA TYR A 222 -16.08 -5.33 17.24
C TYR A 222 -16.05 -6.77 17.78
N LYS A 223 -15.34 -7.02 18.88
CA LYS A 223 -15.33 -8.32 19.55
C LYS A 223 -16.73 -8.76 19.99
N ASN A 224 -17.53 -7.83 20.51
CA ASN A 224 -18.85 -8.12 21.09
C ASN A 224 -19.96 -8.19 20.03
N THR A 225 -19.91 -7.38 18.97
CA THR A 225 -21.01 -7.24 18.00
C THR A 225 -20.65 -7.68 16.57
N GLY A 226 -19.38 -7.96 16.29
CA GLY A 226 -18.86 -8.17 14.94
C GLY A 226 -18.81 -6.90 14.08
N GLN A 227 -19.13 -5.73 14.65
CA GLN A 227 -19.17 -4.45 13.95
C GLN A 227 -18.49 -3.35 14.75
N TYR A 228 -17.82 -2.42 14.07
CA TYR A 228 -17.21 -1.24 14.70
C TYR A 228 -18.23 -0.14 15.03
N LEU A 229 -19.42 -0.19 14.43
CA LEU A 229 -20.49 0.81 14.58
C LEU A 229 -21.66 0.29 15.42
N ALA A 230 -22.50 1.24 15.82
CA ALA A 230 -23.82 0.99 16.43
C ALA A 230 -24.85 0.63 15.38
#